data_AF-A0A350LRL1-F1
#
_entry.id   AF-A0A350LRL1-F1
#
_cell.length_a   1.000
_cell.length_b   1.000
_cell.length_c   1.000
_cell.angle_alpha   90.00
_cell.angle_beta   90.00
_cell.angle_gamma   90.00
#
_symmetry.space_group_name_H-M   'P 1'
#
loop_
_entity.id
_entity.type
_entity.pdbx_description
1 polymer ?
#
loop_
_entity_poly.entity_id
_entity_poly.type
_entity_poly.pdbx_seq_one_letter_code
_entity_poly.pdbx_strand_id
1 'polypeptide(L)'
;FERLLRRLGLPVALGAEVAGFVQPRGPVRPADYAVRPVPVRVVGGAADRVEALRLVRGMTEAHYVRLAPFVAALPPRTPLNVNTAPPEVLGAVLPAASPADIDRLVAERATAPFVDMADFEERARRLIHPKATARAQVPNGGLGVSTRWFEARLALHLDGRVHRRILTIERSPEDGAALIAHRRMVLP
;
A
#
# COMPACT_ATOMS: atom_id res chain seq x y z
N PHE A 1 7.53 -3.79 -5.98
CA PHE A 1 6.70 -4.70 -5.17
C PHE A 1 7.50 -5.90 -4.62
N GLU A 2 8.18 -6.69 -5.45
CA GLU A 2 8.96 -7.86 -5.00
C GLU A 2 10.01 -7.57 -3.90
N ARG A 3 10.68 -6.41 -3.93
CA ARG A 3 11.59 -6.00 -2.86
C ARG A 3 10.91 -5.88 -1.51
N LEU A 4 9.67 -5.39 -1.48
CA LEU A 4 8.86 -5.34 -0.27
C LEU A 4 8.57 -6.76 0.21
N LEU A 5 8.16 -7.66 -0.69
CA LEU A 5 7.93 -9.07 -0.33
C LEU A 5 9.17 -9.70 0.30
N ARG A 6 10.36 -9.51 -0.29
CA ARG A 6 11.62 -10.02 0.28
C ARG A 6 11.92 -9.43 1.66
N ARG A 7 11.75 -8.12 1.84
CA ARG A 7 11.93 -7.43 3.13
C ARG A 7 10.99 -7.98 4.21
N LEU A 8 9.78 -8.33 3.82
CA LEU A 8 8.78 -8.94 4.69
C LEU A 8 8.94 -10.47 4.83
N GLY A 9 9.98 -11.08 4.25
CA GLY A 9 10.14 -12.54 4.27
C GLY A 9 8.99 -13.31 3.61
N LEU A 10 8.31 -12.69 2.64
CA LEU A 10 7.21 -13.29 1.89
C LEU A 10 7.71 -13.92 0.58
N PRO A 11 7.03 -14.97 0.06
CA PRO A 11 7.39 -15.56 -1.22
C PRO A 11 7.35 -14.53 -2.36
N VAL A 12 8.48 -14.36 -3.06
CA VAL A 12 8.60 -13.37 -4.14
C VAL A 12 7.65 -13.68 -5.31
N ALA A 13 7.31 -14.96 -5.51
CA ALA A 13 6.34 -15.41 -6.50
C ALA A 13 4.95 -14.74 -6.34
N LEU A 14 4.58 -14.29 -5.14
CA LEU A 14 3.35 -13.51 -4.92
C LEU A 14 3.34 -12.21 -5.74
N GLY A 15 4.50 -11.66 -6.11
CA GLY A 15 4.59 -10.45 -6.90
C GLY A 15 3.93 -10.59 -8.27
N ALA A 16 4.24 -11.67 -8.99
CA ALA A 16 3.63 -11.97 -10.28
C ALA A 16 2.15 -12.32 -10.15
N GLU A 17 1.75 -13.04 -9.10
CA GLU A 17 0.35 -13.39 -8.86
C GLU A 17 -0.51 -12.17 -8.53
N VAL A 18 -0.01 -11.24 -7.71
CA VAL A 18 -0.69 -9.97 -7.43
C VAL A 18 -0.77 -9.12 -8.70
N ALA A 19 0.32 -9.01 -9.48
CA ALA A 19 0.32 -8.26 -10.73
C ALA A 19 -0.70 -8.83 -11.73
N GLY A 20 -0.77 -10.15 -11.87
CA GLY A 20 -1.78 -10.83 -12.68
C GLY A 20 -3.19 -10.63 -12.15
N PHE A 21 -3.38 -10.63 -10.83
CA PHE A 21 -4.70 -10.42 -10.24
C PHE A 21 -5.26 -9.00 -10.49
N VAL A 22 -4.40 -7.97 -10.45
CA VAL A 22 -4.84 -6.55 -10.54
C VAL A 22 -4.78 -5.95 -11.95
N GLN A 23 -4.28 -6.68 -12.95
CA GLN A 23 -4.25 -6.21 -14.34
C GLN A 23 -5.61 -6.42 -15.03
N PRO A 24 -5.96 -5.62 -16.05
CA PRO A 24 -7.25 -5.74 -16.75
C PRO A 24 -7.54 -7.12 -17.35
N ARG A 25 -6.51 -7.86 -17.75
CA ARG A 25 -6.66 -9.21 -18.33
C ARG A 25 -6.92 -10.30 -17.29
N GLY A 26 -6.76 -10.00 -16.01
CA GLY A 26 -6.86 -10.98 -14.92
C GLY A 26 -5.65 -11.91 -14.79
N PRO A 27 -5.72 -12.87 -13.84
CA PRO A 27 -4.60 -13.74 -13.50
C PRO A 27 -4.31 -14.72 -14.65
N VAL A 28 -3.05 -15.17 -14.75
CA VAL A 28 -2.60 -16.09 -15.81
C VAL A 28 -3.34 -17.44 -15.77
N ARG A 29 -3.75 -17.88 -14.58
CA ARG A 29 -4.50 -19.12 -14.36
C ARG A 29 -5.85 -18.86 -13.69
N PRO A 30 -6.85 -18.35 -14.43
CA PRO A 30 -8.17 -18.07 -13.86
C PRO A 30 -8.92 -19.35 -13.48
N ALA A 31 -8.65 -20.47 -14.16
CA ALA A 31 -9.24 -21.78 -13.86
C ALA A 31 -8.94 -22.26 -12.42
N ASP A 32 -7.75 -21.96 -11.89
CA ASP A 32 -7.34 -22.31 -10.52
C ASP A 32 -8.26 -21.69 -9.45
N TYR A 33 -9.00 -20.62 -9.78
CA TYR A 33 -9.94 -19.96 -8.86
C TYR A 33 -11.31 -20.64 -8.86
N ALA A 34 -11.71 -21.26 -9.98
CA ALA A 34 -13.00 -21.94 -10.13
C ALA A 34 -13.04 -23.30 -9.41
N VAL A 35 -11.88 -23.92 -9.20
CA VAL A 35 -11.75 -25.25 -8.55
C VAL A 35 -11.45 -25.19 -7.05
N ARG A 36 -11.54 -24.01 -6.44
CA ARG A 36 -11.37 -23.84 -4.98
C ARG A 36 -12.55 -24.43 -4.20
N PRO A 37 -12.39 -24.73 -2.90
CA PRO A 37 -13.50 -25.18 -2.05
C PRO A 37 -14.72 -24.26 -2.10
N VAL A 38 -14.47 -22.95 -2.16
CA VAL A 38 -15.46 -21.95 -2.56
C VAL A 38 -15.01 -21.39 -3.92
N PRO A 39 -15.68 -21.74 -5.03
CA PRO A 39 -15.34 -21.23 -6.35
C PRO A 39 -15.43 -19.71 -6.41
N VAL A 40 -14.40 -19.08 -6.99
CA VAL A 40 -14.36 -17.62 -7.15
C VAL A 40 -14.21 -17.29 -8.62
N ARG A 41 -15.10 -16.43 -9.14
CA ARG A 41 -14.92 -15.82 -10.46
C ARG A 41 -14.01 -14.61 -10.32
N VAL A 42 -12.85 -14.65 -10.98
CA VAL A 42 -11.92 -13.52 -11.04
C VAL A 42 -11.91 -12.96 -12.45
N VAL A 43 -12.28 -11.70 -12.60
CA VAL A 43 -12.34 -10.99 -13.89
C VAL A 43 -11.04 -10.23 -14.17
N GLY A 44 -10.26 -9.90 -13.12
CA GLY A 44 -9.13 -8.98 -13.21
C GLY A 44 -9.55 -7.52 -12.97
N GLY A 45 -8.64 -6.60 -13.26
CA GLY A 45 -8.81 -5.17 -13.03
C GLY A 45 -8.29 -4.69 -11.68
N ALA A 46 -8.28 -3.38 -11.49
CA ALA A 46 -7.75 -2.78 -10.26
C ALA A 46 -8.54 -3.28 -9.04
N ALA A 47 -7.82 -3.66 -7.98
CA ALA A 47 -8.45 -3.97 -6.71
C ALA A 47 -9.04 -2.68 -6.10
N ASP A 48 -10.27 -2.77 -5.61
CA ASP A 48 -10.98 -1.70 -4.90
C ASP A 48 -10.67 -1.69 -3.39
N ARG A 49 -10.15 -2.82 -2.87
CA ARG A 49 -9.81 -3.00 -1.45
C ARG A 49 -8.65 -3.97 -1.26
N VAL A 50 -7.87 -3.77 -0.20
CA VAL A 50 -6.69 -4.59 0.08
C VAL A 50 -7.07 -6.04 0.38
N GLU A 51 -8.24 -6.28 0.98
CA GLU A 51 -8.74 -7.61 1.30
C GLU A 51 -8.90 -8.51 0.06
N ALA A 52 -9.05 -7.93 -1.14
CA ALA A 52 -9.09 -8.68 -2.39
C ALA A 52 -7.81 -9.50 -2.61
N LEU A 53 -6.68 -9.10 -2.01
CA LEU A 53 -5.43 -9.84 -2.07
C LEU A 53 -5.52 -11.24 -1.45
N ARG A 54 -6.47 -11.51 -0.55
CA ARG A 54 -6.72 -12.88 -0.04
C ARG A 54 -7.14 -13.87 -1.12
N LEU A 55 -7.68 -13.36 -2.23
CA LEU A 55 -8.07 -14.20 -3.36
C LEU A 55 -6.87 -14.58 -4.22
N VAL A 56 -5.77 -13.81 -4.18
CA VAL A 56 -4.59 -14.03 -5.02
C VAL A 56 -4.07 -15.46 -4.83
N ARG A 57 -3.80 -16.14 -5.93
CA ARG A 57 -3.25 -17.51 -5.93
C ARG A 57 -1.95 -17.56 -5.11
N GLY A 58 -1.85 -18.50 -4.17
CA GLY A 58 -0.70 -18.65 -3.28
C GLY A 58 -0.69 -17.70 -2.07
N MET A 59 -1.63 -16.76 -1.97
CA MET A 59 -1.80 -15.95 -0.76
C MET A 59 -2.44 -16.81 0.35
N THR A 60 -1.69 -17.04 1.41
CA THR A 60 -2.22 -17.63 2.65
C THR A 60 -2.68 -16.50 3.58
N GLU A 61 -3.48 -16.81 4.60
CA GLU A 61 -3.88 -15.80 5.59
C GLU A 61 -2.65 -15.22 6.31
N ALA A 62 -1.65 -16.04 6.64
CA ALA A 62 -0.41 -15.57 7.24
C ALA A 62 0.38 -14.61 6.32
N HIS A 63 0.46 -14.90 5.02
CA HIS A 63 1.07 -13.99 4.05
C HIS A 63 0.29 -12.68 3.93
N TYR A 64 -1.04 -12.77 3.89
CA TYR A 64 -1.90 -11.60 3.80
C TYR A 64 -1.74 -10.69 5.02
N VAL A 65 -1.87 -11.24 6.24
CA VAL A 65 -1.74 -10.48 7.50
C VAL A 65 -0.39 -9.77 7.57
N ARG A 66 0.68 -10.40 7.09
CA ARG A 66 2.01 -9.81 7.07
C ARG A 66 2.18 -8.73 6.00
N LEU A 67 1.51 -8.85 4.85
CA LEU A 67 1.58 -7.88 3.75
C LEU A 67 0.68 -6.66 3.96
N ALA A 68 -0.53 -6.88 4.50
CA ALA A 68 -1.60 -5.90 4.55
C ALA A 68 -1.22 -4.53 5.15
N PRO A 69 -0.36 -4.43 6.19
CA PRO A 69 0.05 -3.13 6.74
C PRO A 69 0.87 -2.25 5.77
N PHE A 70 1.44 -2.84 4.72
CA PHE A 70 2.43 -2.19 3.85
C PHE A 70 1.89 -1.90 2.45
N VAL A 71 0.60 -2.14 2.19
CA VAL A 71 -0.03 -1.99 0.88
C VAL A 71 -1.39 -1.32 1.00
N ALA A 72 -1.79 -0.62 -0.06
CA ALA A 72 -3.12 -0.03 -0.19
C ALA A 72 -3.69 -0.30 -1.60
N ALA A 73 -5.01 -0.39 -1.69
CA ALA A 73 -5.74 -0.46 -2.94
C ALA A 73 -6.35 0.93 -3.21
N LEU A 74 -5.69 1.72 -4.05
CA LEU A 74 -6.06 3.10 -4.37
C LEU A 74 -6.10 3.28 -5.89
N PRO A 75 -6.74 4.32 -6.42
CA PRO A 75 -6.76 4.56 -7.86
C PRO A 75 -5.35 4.63 -8.47
N PRO A 76 -5.20 4.21 -9.73
CA PRO A 76 -3.92 4.25 -10.42
C PRO A 76 -3.29 5.64 -10.38
N ARG A 77 -1.96 5.70 -10.31
CA ARG A 77 -1.17 6.94 -10.23
C ARG A 77 -1.34 7.73 -8.92
N THR A 78 -1.88 7.12 -7.87
CA THR A 78 -1.78 7.70 -6.51
C THR A 78 -0.30 7.73 -6.07
N PRO A 79 0.25 8.90 -5.69
CA PRO A 79 1.64 9.00 -5.23
C PRO A 79 1.84 8.30 -3.88
N LEU A 80 3.04 7.77 -3.65
CA LEU A 80 3.43 7.28 -2.32
C LEU A 80 3.79 8.47 -1.43
N ASN A 81 3.04 8.66 -0.34
CA ASN A 81 3.30 9.75 0.60
C ASN A 81 4.54 9.43 1.48
N VAL A 82 5.65 10.13 1.25
CA VAL A 82 6.92 9.92 1.97
C VAL A 82 6.86 10.35 3.44
N ASN A 83 5.89 11.16 3.84
CA ASN A 83 5.68 11.53 5.24
C ASN A 83 5.02 10.41 6.07
N THR A 84 4.33 9.47 5.42
CA THR A 84 3.56 8.42 6.10
C THR A 84 3.93 6.99 5.71
N ALA A 85 4.68 6.80 4.61
CA ALA A 85 5.13 5.49 4.17
C ALA A 85 5.98 4.78 5.25
N PRO A 86 5.70 3.52 5.62
CA PRO A 86 6.51 2.81 6.61
C PRO A 86 7.95 2.52 6.10
N PRO A 87 8.92 2.31 6.99
CA PRO A 87 10.33 2.12 6.62
C PRO A 87 10.54 0.96 5.64
N GLU A 88 9.76 -0.12 5.74
CA GLU A 88 9.82 -1.27 4.84
C GLU A 88 9.45 -0.89 3.40
N VAL A 89 8.46 -0.02 3.25
CA VAL A 89 8.03 0.50 1.95
C VAL A 89 9.06 1.49 1.41
N LEU A 90 9.57 2.40 2.25
CA LEU A 90 10.65 3.32 1.86
C LEU A 90 11.91 2.56 1.41
N GLY A 91 12.34 1.55 2.16
CA GLY A 91 13.46 0.69 1.81
C GLY A 91 13.20 -0.17 0.57
N ALA A 92 11.95 -0.44 0.21
CA ALA A 92 11.61 -1.11 -1.03
C ALA A 92 11.62 -0.16 -2.24
N VAL A 93 11.29 1.13 -2.06
CA VAL A 93 11.32 2.14 -3.12
C VAL A 93 12.69 2.81 -3.28
N LEU A 94 13.54 2.81 -2.25
CA LEU A 94 14.92 3.32 -2.27
C LEU A 94 15.91 2.16 -2.14
N PRO A 95 16.08 1.31 -3.18
CA PRO A 95 16.84 0.06 -3.07
C PRO A 95 18.34 0.25 -2.82
N ALA A 96 18.88 1.45 -3.06
CA ALA A 96 20.28 1.79 -2.80
C ALA A 96 20.49 2.51 -1.45
N ALA A 97 19.43 2.71 -0.66
CA ALA A 97 19.53 3.17 0.73
C ALA A 97 19.79 1.97 1.66
N SER A 98 20.73 2.14 2.60
CA SER A 98 20.92 1.19 3.70
C SER A 98 19.75 1.27 4.69
N PRO A 99 19.56 0.27 5.59
CA PRO A 99 18.59 0.37 6.67
C PRO A 99 18.78 1.63 7.52
N ALA A 100 20.02 1.98 7.87
CA ALA A 100 20.33 3.19 8.63
C ALA A 100 19.96 4.48 7.88
N ASP A 101 20.08 4.51 6.56
CA ASP A 101 19.63 5.65 5.74
C ASP A 101 18.11 5.81 5.82
N ILE A 102 17.35 4.71 5.78
CA ILE A 102 15.90 4.73 5.93
C ILE A 102 15.50 5.20 7.34
N ASP A 103 16.18 4.70 8.37
CA ASP A 103 15.91 5.11 9.76
C ASP A 103 16.15 6.61 9.97
N ARG A 104 17.23 7.17 9.36
CA ARG A 104 17.47 8.61 9.37
C ARG A 104 16.35 9.39 8.70
N LEU A 105 15.87 8.97 7.52
CA LEU A 105 14.74 9.63 6.85
C LEU A 105 13.45 9.59 7.69
N VAL A 106 13.20 8.47 8.37
CA VAL A 106 12.01 8.32 9.24
C VAL A 106 12.13 9.19 10.49
N ALA A 107 13.31 9.25 11.11
CA ALA A 107 13.57 10.13 12.26
C ALA A 107 13.47 11.62 11.87
N GLU A 108 13.97 11.96 10.69
CA GLU A 108 13.95 13.31 10.13
C GLU A 108 12.50 13.83 9.97
N ARG A 109 11.64 13.06 9.32
CA ARG A 109 10.23 13.43 9.14
C ARG A 109 9.42 13.41 10.44
N ALA A 110 9.84 12.65 11.44
CA ALA A 110 9.20 12.61 12.75
C ALA A 110 9.45 13.90 13.54
N THR A 111 10.59 14.55 13.31
CA THR A 111 10.91 15.88 13.86
C THR A 111 10.15 16.97 13.11
N ALA A 112 10.23 16.95 11.78
CA ALA A 112 9.54 17.90 10.92
C ALA A 112 9.17 17.23 9.59
N PRO A 113 7.87 17.10 9.26
CA PRO A 113 7.43 16.54 7.99
C PRO A 113 8.03 17.29 6.79
N PHE A 114 8.21 16.60 5.67
CA PHE A 114 8.63 17.24 4.43
C PHE A 114 7.48 18.10 3.89
N VAL A 115 7.75 19.37 3.63
CA VAL A 115 6.71 20.34 3.22
C VAL A 115 6.34 20.24 1.75
N ASP A 116 7.31 19.87 0.91
CA ASP A 116 7.16 19.64 -0.51
C ASP A 116 8.23 18.63 -1.00
N MET A 117 8.19 18.30 -2.30
CA MET A 117 9.14 17.36 -2.88
C MET A 117 10.56 17.91 -2.96
N ALA A 118 10.75 19.22 -3.09
CA ALA A 118 12.07 19.83 -3.13
C ALA A 118 12.76 19.75 -1.76
N ASP A 119 12.02 20.01 -0.69
CA ASP A 119 12.47 19.83 0.70
C ASP A 119 12.86 18.37 0.98
N PHE A 120 12.01 17.42 0.56
CA PHE A 120 12.33 16.00 0.66
C PHE A 120 13.64 15.66 -0.07
N GLU A 121 13.82 16.12 -1.31
CA GLU A 121 15.01 15.84 -2.11
C GLU A 121 16.28 16.49 -1.54
N GLU A 122 16.18 17.71 -1.01
CA GLU A 122 17.30 18.39 -0.35
C GLU A 122 17.72 17.65 0.93
N ARG A 123 16.77 17.36 1.81
CA ARG A 123 17.04 16.67 3.08
C ARG A 123 17.50 15.24 2.86
N ALA A 124 16.90 14.52 1.92
CA ALA A 124 17.36 13.19 1.56
C ALA A 124 18.80 13.21 1.03
N ARG A 125 19.17 14.15 0.16
CA ARG A 125 20.57 14.28 -0.32
C ARG A 125 21.59 14.50 0.80
N ARG A 126 21.20 15.14 1.90
CA ARG A 126 22.05 15.34 3.08
C ARG A 126 22.14 14.11 3.98
N LEU A 127 21.03 13.37 4.12
CA LEU A 127 20.89 12.30 5.11
C LEU A 127 21.28 10.92 4.59
N ILE A 128 21.08 10.69 3.29
CA ILE A 128 21.31 9.41 2.64
C ILE A 128 22.23 9.58 1.44
N HIS A 129 22.94 8.51 1.07
CA HIS A 129 23.89 8.55 -0.04
C HIS A 129 23.20 9.00 -1.36
N PRO A 130 23.74 9.92 -2.19
CA PRO A 130 23.07 10.41 -3.41
C PRO A 130 22.64 9.33 -4.41
N LYS A 131 23.40 8.22 -4.49
CA LYS A 131 23.01 7.05 -5.29
C LYS A 131 21.68 6.40 -4.84
N ALA A 132 21.29 6.58 -3.58
CA ALA A 132 20.06 6.03 -3.02
C ALA A 132 18.81 6.68 -3.61
N THR A 133 18.81 8.01 -3.76
CA THR A 133 17.71 8.75 -4.40
C THR A 133 17.76 8.61 -5.92
N ALA A 134 18.94 8.67 -6.54
CA ALA A 134 19.10 8.55 -8.00
C ALA A 134 18.64 7.19 -8.57
N ARG A 135 18.61 6.14 -7.74
CA ARG A 135 18.16 4.79 -8.12
C ARG A 135 16.80 4.44 -7.51
N ALA A 136 16.03 5.44 -7.09
CA ALA A 136 14.69 5.22 -6.57
C ALA A 136 13.83 4.50 -7.62
N GLN A 137 13.07 3.52 -7.16
CA GLN A 137 12.13 2.74 -7.95
C GLN A 137 10.75 2.91 -7.34
N VAL A 138 10.09 3.95 -7.80
CA VAL A 138 8.84 4.47 -7.24
C VAL A 138 7.62 3.91 -7.99
N PRO A 139 6.42 3.93 -7.38
CA PRO A 139 5.19 3.61 -8.10
C PRO A 139 4.97 4.55 -9.30
N ASN A 140 4.08 4.18 -10.23
CA ASN A 140 3.76 5.02 -11.41
C ASN A 140 3.23 6.42 -11.04
N GLY A 141 2.65 6.58 -9.85
CA GLY A 141 2.22 7.89 -9.33
C GLY A 141 3.35 8.74 -8.74
N GLY A 142 4.58 8.21 -8.68
CA GLY A 142 5.73 8.86 -8.07
C GLY A 142 5.68 8.88 -6.54
N LEU A 143 6.46 9.80 -5.98
CA LEU A 143 6.45 10.17 -4.57
C LEU A 143 5.65 11.47 -4.40
N GLY A 144 5.06 11.65 -3.24
CA GLY A 144 4.44 12.89 -2.82
C GLY A 144 4.64 13.12 -1.33
N VAL A 145 4.35 14.32 -0.84
CA VAL A 145 4.38 14.67 0.59
C VAL A 145 3.00 14.78 1.21
N SER A 146 1.96 14.72 0.39
CA SER A 146 0.55 14.82 0.78
C SER A 146 -0.24 13.65 0.20
N THR A 147 -1.45 13.46 0.72
CA THR A 147 -2.40 12.46 0.23
C THR A 147 -3.79 13.08 0.15
N ARG A 148 -4.61 12.57 -0.78
CA ARG A 148 -6.06 12.80 -0.80
C ARG A 148 -6.83 11.59 -0.27
N TRP A 149 -6.16 10.48 0.00
CA TRP A 149 -6.78 9.24 0.43
C TRP A 149 -6.52 8.99 1.90
N PHE A 150 -7.59 8.66 2.63
CA PHE A 150 -7.59 8.38 4.05
C PHE A 150 -8.39 7.12 4.33
N GLU A 151 -8.03 6.41 5.41
CA GLU A 151 -8.82 5.30 5.92
C GLU A 151 -9.31 5.64 7.33
N ALA A 152 -10.63 5.67 7.53
CA ALA A 152 -11.23 5.80 8.85
C ALA A 152 -11.68 4.44 9.34
N ARG A 153 -11.24 4.04 10.54
CA ARG A 153 -11.68 2.81 11.22
C ARG A 153 -12.55 3.19 12.41
N LEU A 154 -13.81 2.79 12.37
CA LEU A 154 -14.81 3.11 13.38
C LEU A 154 -15.16 1.86 14.19
N ALA A 155 -15.29 2.02 15.51
CA ALA A 155 -15.79 1.00 16.41
C ALA A 155 -16.93 1.59 17.27
N LEU A 156 -18.14 1.09 17.08
CA LEU A 156 -19.32 1.45 17.88
C LEU A 156 -19.51 0.39 18.96
N HIS A 157 -19.58 0.82 20.22
CA HIS A 157 -19.87 -0.02 21.37
C HIS A 157 -21.29 0.32 21.86
N LEU A 158 -22.20 -0.66 21.84
CA LEU A 158 -23.58 -0.49 22.28
C LEU A 158 -24.09 -1.80 22.88
N ASP A 159 -24.60 -1.76 24.11
CA ASP A 159 -25.19 -2.92 24.81
C ASP A 159 -24.32 -4.20 24.75
N GLY A 160 -23.01 -4.04 25.00
CA GLY A 160 -22.03 -5.14 24.97
C GLY A 160 -21.67 -5.64 23.57
N ARG A 161 -22.20 -5.03 22.50
CA ARG A 161 -21.89 -5.36 21.11
C ARG A 161 -20.89 -4.36 20.53
N VAL A 162 -19.98 -4.86 19.70
CA VAL A 162 -19.01 -4.04 18.96
C VAL A 162 -19.29 -4.14 17.47
N HIS A 163 -19.63 -3.02 16.85
CA HIS A 163 -19.75 -2.91 15.40
C HIS A 163 -18.55 -2.16 14.83
N ARG A 164 -17.80 -2.81 13.93
CA ARG A 164 -16.63 -2.23 13.29
C ARG A 164 -16.87 -1.92 11.81
N ARG A 165 -16.45 -0.73 11.38
CA ARG A 165 -16.55 -0.27 10.00
C ARG A 165 -15.25 0.37 9.56
N ILE A 166 -14.87 0.16 8.30
CA ILE A 166 -13.76 0.85 7.66
C ILE A 166 -14.30 1.65 6.48
N LEU A 167 -13.89 2.91 6.37
CA LEU A 167 -14.22 3.80 5.28
C LEU A 167 -12.93 4.17 4.55
N THR A 168 -12.94 4.04 3.23
CA THR A 168 -11.95 4.69 2.36
C THR A 168 -12.53 6.06 1.97
N ILE A 169 -11.81 7.12 2.31
CA ILE A 169 -12.23 8.50 2.14
C ILE A 169 -11.29 9.16 1.12
N GLU A 170 -11.86 9.84 0.13
CA GLU A 170 -11.15 10.76 -0.75
C GLU A 170 -11.43 12.19 -0.31
N ARG A 171 -10.38 13.01 -0.23
CA ARG A 171 -10.50 14.46 -0.18
C ARG A 171 -10.62 14.96 -1.62
N SER A 172 -11.78 15.48 -1.97
CA SER A 172 -12.09 16.01 -3.30
C SER A 172 -11.02 17.00 -3.76
N PRO A 173 -10.50 16.84 -4.99
CA PRO A 173 -9.55 17.79 -5.56
C PRO A 173 -10.20 19.11 -5.97
N GLU A 174 -11.54 19.17 -6.06
CA GLU A 174 -12.28 20.34 -6.55
C GLU A 174 -12.52 21.36 -5.43
N ASP A 175 -13.00 20.89 -4.27
CA ASP A 175 -13.47 21.73 -3.16
C ASP A 175 -12.89 21.30 -1.80
N GLY A 176 -12.10 20.23 -1.75
CA GLY A 176 -11.52 19.70 -0.52
C GLY A 176 -12.50 18.95 0.38
N ALA A 177 -13.74 18.69 -0.06
CA ALA A 177 -14.73 17.94 0.69
C ALA A 177 -14.30 16.48 0.93
N ALA A 178 -14.75 15.88 2.03
CA ALA A 178 -14.50 14.47 2.32
C ALA A 178 -15.59 13.60 1.70
N LEU A 179 -15.21 12.73 0.76
CA LEU A 179 -16.09 11.82 0.04
C LEU A 179 -15.81 10.38 0.47
N ILE A 180 -16.86 9.61 0.80
CA ILE A 180 -16.71 8.18 1.09
C ILE A 180 -16.65 7.44 -0.25
N ALA A 181 -15.44 7.05 -0.66
CA ALA A 181 -15.22 6.27 -1.88
C ALA A 181 -15.68 4.81 -1.70
N HIS A 182 -15.35 4.21 -0.55
CA HIS A 182 -15.75 2.83 -0.23
C HIS A 182 -16.11 2.67 1.24
N ARG A 183 -17.06 1.78 1.53
CA ARG A 183 -17.43 1.35 2.89
C ARG A 183 -17.30 -0.16 3.01
N ARG A 184 -16.67 -0.64 4.08
CA ARG A 184 -16.55 -2.07 4.39
C ARG A 184 -16.83 -2.36 5.85
N MET A 185 -17.51 -3.48 6.10
CA MET A 185 -17.71 -3.99 7.47
C MET A 185 -16.54 -4.88 7.84
N VAL A 186 -16.11 -4.81 9.09
CA VAL A 186 -15.18 -5.81 9.64
C VAL A 186 -16.06 -6.85 10.33
N LEU A 187 -16.13 -8.05 9.75
CA LEU A 187 -16.80 -9.15 10.41
C LEU A 187 -16.01 -9.53 11.68
N PRO A 188 -16.68 -9.86 12.79
CA PRO A 188 -16.05 -10.20 14.05
C PRO A 188 -15.14 -11.42 13.96
#